data_AF-A0A972KUR2-F1
#
_entry.id   AF-A0A972KUR2-F1
#
_cell.length_a   1.000
_cell.length_b   1.000
_cell.length_c   1.000
_cell.angle_alpha   90.00
_cell.angle_beta   90.00
_cell.angle_gamma   90.00
#
_symmetry.space_group_name_H-M   'P 1'
#
loop_
_entity.id
_entity.type
_entity.pdbx_description
1 polymer ?
#
loop_
_entity_poly.entity_id
_entity_poly.type
_entity_poly.pdbx_seq_one_letter_code
_entity_poly.pdbx_strand_id
1 'polypeptide(L)'
;MRSSQGFTLLEVLIAVLVLGVGLLGMAKLQTAALQSTYSANLRTVATQLAYEMTDRIRANKVGFKNGSYDNPTIGTVTDCATTDCGTNAMAQYDIDQWNTTLAANLVNGQGVVCLDNTPNDGIDSSGDGFISSTEAACDGVTSATMGNLYVVKIWWQDERDPASAIKRFVIPFVP
;
A
#
# COMPACT_ATOMS: atom_id res chain seq x y z
N MET A 1 10.36 -17.32 69.09
CA MET A 1 9.23 -16.44 68.70
C MET A 1 9.49 -15.95 67.28
N ARG A 2 8.67 -16.32 66.30
CA ARG A 2 8.78 -15.77 64.93
C ARG A 2 8.23 -14.34 64.95
N SER A 3 9.06 -13.37 64.58
CA SER A 3 8.63 -12.00 64.37
C SER A 3 7.83 -11.93 63.07
N SER A 4 6.54 -11.60 63.15
CA SER A 4 5.75 -11.23 61.96
C SER A 4 6.19 -9.83 61.54
N GLN A 5 6.98 -9.74 60.48
CA GLN A 5 7.29 -8.48 59.83
C GLN A 5 6.04 -8.05 59.02
N GLY A 6 5.31 -7.06 59.53
CA GLY A 6 4.22 -6.43 58.77
C GLY A 6 4.78 -5.50 57.70
N PHE A 7 4.07 -5.37 56.58
CA PHE A 7 4.41 -4.42 55.51
C PHE A 7 4.33 -2.98 56.02
N THR A 8 5.32 -2.16 55.66
CA THR A 8 5.28 -0.71 55.96
C THR A 8 4.40 0.01 54.92
N LEU A 9 3.76 1.12 55.29
CA LEU A 9 2.93 1.91 54.37
C LEU A 9 3.76 2.43 53.16
N LEU A 10 5.05 2.71 53.39
CA LEU A 10 5.99 3.10 52.34
C LEU A 10 6.22 1.98 51.31
N GLU A 11 6.29 0.73 51.76
CA GLU A 11 6.51 -0.42 50.90
C GLU A 11 5.33 -0.66 49.95
N VAL A 12 4.10 -0.51 50.45
CA VAL A 12 2.89 -0.58 49.60
C VAL A 12 2.87 0.56 48.58
N LEU A 13 3.27 1.77 48.99
CA LEU A 13 3.31 2.94 48.09
C LEU A 13 4.34 2.76 46.96
N ILE A 14 5.52 2.22 47.27
CA ILE A 14 6.54 1.90 46.26
C ILE A 14 6.05 0.78 45.34
N ALA A 15 5.41 -0.27 45.88
CA ALA A 15 4.87 -1.36 45.08
C ALA A 15 3.81 -0.86 44.08
N VAL A 16 2.86 -0.02 44.53
CA VAL A 16 1.84 0.58 43.66
C VAL A 16 2.47 1.51 42.62
N LEU A 17 3.51 2.27 42.97
CA LEU A 17 4.25 3.11 42.03
C LEU A 17 4.91 2.28 40.92
N VAL A 18 5.64 1.22 41.29
CA VAL A 18 6.32 0.33 40.33
C VAL A 18 5.30 -0.37 39.43
N LEU A 19 4.21 -0.87 40.01
CA LEU A 19 3.11 -1.47 39.24
C LEU A 19 2.47 -0.46 38.28
N GLY A 20 2.23 0.77 38.74
CA GLY A 20 1.68 1.85 37.91
C GLY A 20 2.57 2.17 36.71
N VAL A 21 3.87 2.33 36.93
CA VAL A 21 4.85 2.54 35.84
C VAL A 21 4.89 1.35 34.89
N GLY A 22 4.86 0.12 35.42
CA GLY A 22 4.82 -1.10 34.62
C GLY A 22 3.59 -1.20 33.71
N LEU A 23 2.41 -0.89 34.23
CA LEU A 23 1.15 -0.89 33.47
C LEU A 23 1.13 0.18 32.37
N LEU A 24 1.65 1.39 32.65
CA LEU A 24 1.78 2.43 31.62
C LEU A 24 2.77 2.02 30.52
N GLY A 25 3.86 1.34 30.88
CA GLY A 25 4.79 0.76 29.92
C GLY A 25 4.11 -0.28 29.02
N MET A 26 3.36 -1.20 29.60
CA MET A 26 2.61 -2.22 28.86
C MET A 26 1.54 -1.62 27.95
N ALA A 27 0.80 -0.61 28.40
CA ALA A 27 -0.21 0.06 27.59
C ALA A 27 0.39 0.67 26.31
N LYS A 28 1.55 1.33 26.42
CA LYS A 28 2.26 1.89 25.25
C LYS A 28 2.71 0.80 24.27
N LEU A 29 3.19 -0.34 24.78
CA LEU A 29 3.58 -1.46 23.92
C LEU A 29 2.38 -2.07 23.20
N GLN A 30 1.23 -2.18 23.87
CA GLN A 30 -0.01 -2.66 23.24
C GLN A 30 -0.46 -1.72 22.11
N THR A 31 -0.44 -0.39 22.32
CA THR A 31 -0.80 0.56 21.27
C THR A 31 0.16 0.50 20.07
N ALA A 32 1.47 0.38 20.33
CA ALA A 32 2.46 0.25 19.26
C ALA A 32 2.30 -1.06 18.47
N ALA A 33 2.00 -2.17 19.17
CA ALA A 33 1.73 -3.46 18.54
C ALA A 33 0.47 -3.42 17.64
N LEU A 34 -0.59 -2.75 18.09
CA LEU A 34 -1.81 -2.56 17.29
C LEU A 34 -1.56 -1.70 16.05
N GLN A 35 -0.78 -0.62 16.17
CA GLN A 35 -0.38 0.21 15.03
C GLN A 35 0.45 -0.61 14.02
N SER A 36 1.47 -1.32 14.51
CA SER A 36 2.31 -2.17 13.65
C SER A 36 1.52 -3.25 12.91
N THR A 37 0.57 -3.89 13.60
CA THR A 37 -0.31 -4.90 13.01
C THR A 37 -1.22 -4.29 11.93
N TYR A 38 -1.74 -3.08 12.18
CA TYR A 38 -2.56 -2.35 11.21
C TYR A 38 -1.76 -2.00 9.94
N SER A 39 -0.58 -1.40 10.08
CA SER A 39 0.27 -1.06 8.93
C SER A 39 0.69 -2.31 8.14
N ALA A 40 0.97 -3.42 8.83
CA ALA A 40 1.28 -4.70 8.18
C ALA A 40 0.07 -5.27 7.41
N ASN A 41 -1.14 -5.11 7.94
CA ASN A 41 -2.37 -5.50 7.25
C ASN A 41 -2.59 -4.67 5.97
N LEU A 42 -2.46 -3.35 6.03
CA LEU A 42 -2.56 -2.48 4.84
C LEU A 42 -1.54 -2.88 3.76
N ARG A 43 -0.29 -3.15 4.16
CA ARG A 43 0.74 -3.63 3.22
C ARG A 43 0.37 -4.97 2.61
N THR A 44 -0.22 -5.88 3.38
CA THR A 44 -0.69 -7.19 2.88
C THR A 44 -1.79 -7.01 1.82
N VAL A 45 -2.75 -6.12 2.08
CA VAL A 45 -3.81 -5.76 1.12
C VAL A 45 -3.21 -5.18 -0.16
N ALA A 46 -2.29 -4.21 -0.05
CA ALA A 46 -1.60 -3.64 -1.20
C ALA A 46 -0.84 -4.70 -2.01
N THR A 47 -0.15 -5.64 -1.34
CA THR A 47 0.54 -6.74 -2.01
C THR A 47 -0.43 -7.67 -2.75
N GLN A 48 -1.56 -8.03 -2.14
CA GLN A 48 -2.58 -8.87 -2.78
C GLN A 48 -3.15 -8.19 -4.04
N LEU A 49 -3.52 -6.91 -3.93
CA LEU A 49 -4.06 -6.13 -5.05
C LEU A 49 -3.03 -5.90 -6.15
N ALA A 50 -1.73 -5.81 -5.82
CA ALA A 50 -0.68 -5.74 -6.83
C ALA A 50 -0.60 -7.04 -7.65
N TYR A 51 -0.63 -8.20 -6.98
CA TYR A 51 -0.63 -9.49 -7.65
C TYR A 51 -1.89 -9.70 -8.49
N GLU A 52 -3.06 -9.28 -7.98
CA GLU A 52 -4.30 -9.32 -8.76
C GLU A 52 -4.16 -8.55 -10.09
N MET A 53 -3.57 -7.36 -10.06
CA MET A 53 -3.31 -6.60 -11.29
C MET A 53 -2.33 -7.32 -12.22
N THR A 54 -1.26 -7.92 -11.69
CA THR A 54 -0.34 -8.71 -12.54
C THR A 54 -1.04 -9.90 -13.21
N ASP A 55 -1.99 -10.54 -12.53
CA ASP A 55 -2.73 -11.67 -13.09
C ASP A 55 -3.77 -11.21 -14.14
N ARG A 56 -4.42 -10.07 -13.94
CA ARG A 56 -5.27 -9.41 -14.96
C ARG A 56 -4.48 -9.10 -16.24
N ILE A 57 -3.28 -8.53 -16.09
CA ILE A 57 -2.37 -8.25 -17.21
C ILE A 57 -1.97 -9.54 -17.95
N ARG A 58 -1.67 -10.61 -17.21
CA ARG A 58 -1.34 -11.93 -17.79
C ARG A 58 -2.52 -12.56 -18.51
N ALA A 59 -3.75 -12.32 -18.08
CA ALA A 59 -4.95 -12.78 -18.76
C ALA A 59 -5.17 -12.02 -20.07
N ASN A 60 -4.84 -10.72 -20.11
CA ASN A 60 -4.98 -9.86 -21.29
C ASN A 60 -3.63 -9.51 -21.94
N LYS A 61 -2.91 -10.54 -22.38
CA LYS A 61 -1.57 -10.37 -23.01
C LYS A 61 -1.58 -9.47 -24.24
N VAL A 62 -2.68 -9.44 -24.99
CA VAL A 62 -2.80 -8.61 -26.20
C VAL A 62 -2.93 -7.14 -25.83
N GLY A 63 -3.80 -6.80 -24.88
CA GLY A 63 -3.90 -5.43 -24.36
C GLY A 63 -2.59 -4.94 -23.76
N PHE A 64 -1.90 -5.82 -23.03
CA PHE A 64 -0.55 -5.55 -22.53
C PHE A 64 0.46 -5.25 -23.64
N LYS A 65 0.54 -6.10 -24.68
CA LYS A 65 1.46 -5.88 -25.83
C LYS A 65 1.15 -4.59 -26.59
N ASN A 66 -0.11 -4.16 -26.59
CA ASN A 66 -0.55 -2.90 -27.18
C ASN A 66 -0.23 -1.68 -26.29
N GLY A 67 0.39 -1.87 -25.12
CA GLY A 67 0.69 -0.80 -24.16
C GLY A 67 -0.55 -0.29 -23.43
N SER A 68 -1.69 -0.99 -23.48
CA SER A 68 -2.95 -0.48 -22.90
C SER A 68 -2.97 -0.46 -21.37
N TYR A 69 -2.00 -1.10 -20.72
CA TYR A 69 -1.78 -1.00 -19.27
C TYR A 69 -0.71 0.02 -18.87
N ASP A 70 -0.01 0.65 -19.81
CA ASP A 70 1.09 1.56 -19.52
C ASP A 70 0.59 3.00 -19.28
N ASN A 71 0.40 3.35 -18.00
CA ASN A 71 -0.08 4.63 -17.49
C ASN A 71 -1.18 5.28 -18.36
N PRO A 72 -2.27 4.55 -18.69
CA PRO A 72 -3.24 5.07 -19.63
C PRO A 72 -4.03 6.21 -19.01
N THR A 73 -4.35 7.23 -19.81
CA THR A 73 -5.37 8.21 -19.43
C THR A 73 -6.73 7.52 -19.39
N ILE A 74 -7.26 7.30 -18.19
CA ILE A 74 -8.59 6.70 -18.00
C ILE A 74 -9.66 7.77 -18.19
N GLY A 75 -10.48 7.61 -19.24
CA GLY A 75 -11.66 8.42 -19.50
C GLY A 75 -12.94 7.68 -19.10
N THR A 76 -13.99 7.79 -19.91
CA THR A 76 -15.19 6.96 -19.72
C THR A 76 -14.86 5.50 -20.02
N VAL A 77 -15.00 4.64 -19.01
CA VAL A 77 -14.71 3.21 -19.09
C VAL A 77 -15.96 2.43 -19.49
N THR A 78 -15.82 1.50 -20.43
CA THR A 78 -16.89 0.57 -20.79
C THR A 78 -16.95 -0.56 -19.76
N ASP A 79 -18.15 -0.90 -19.28
CA ASP A 79 -18.31 -2.03 -18.37
C ASP A 79 -18.16 -3.36 -19.12
N CYS A 80 -16.96 -3.92 -19.04
CA CYS A 80 -16.59 -5.17 -19.71
C CYS A 80 -17.15 -6.42 -19.02
N ALA A 81 -17.84 -6.29 -17.88
CA ALA A 81 -18.57 -7.41 -17.28
C ALA A 81 -19.93 -7.65 -17.96
N THR A 82 -20.51 -6.61 -18.57
CA THR A 82 -21.85 -6.66 -19.19
C THR A 82 -21.82 -6.46 -20.70
N THR A 83 -20.74 -5.90 -21.23
CA THR A 83 -20.53 -5.66 -22.66
C THR A 83 -19.26 -6.38 -23.13
N ASP A 84 -19.28 -6.97 -24.33
CA ASP A 84 -18.08 -7.56 -24.92
C ASP A 84 -17.05 -6.46 -25.23
N CYS A 85 -15.88 -6.57 -24.60
CA CYS A 85 -14.80 -5.60 -24.73
C CYS A 85 -13.64 -6.18 -25.53
N GLY A 86 -13.14 -5.40 -26.49
CA GLY A 86 -11.82 -5.65 -27.05
C GLY A 86 -10.72 -5.55 -25.99
N THR A 87 -9.55 -6.08 -26.30
CA THR A 87 -8.42 -6.20 -25.36
C THR A 87 -7.93 -4.87 -24.79
N ASN A 88 -8.07 -3.76 -25.54
CA ASN A 88 -7.66 -2.44 -25.07
C ASN A 88 -8.68 -1.84 -24.09
N ALA A 89 -9.98 -1.99 -24.38
CA ALA A 89 -11.04 -1.55 -23.48
C ALA A 89 -11.07 -2.38 -22.19
N MET A 90 -10.78 -3.69 -22.28
CA MET A 90 -10.62 -4.56 -21.13
C MET A 90 -9.50 -4.09 -20.19
N ALA A 91 -8.37 -3.60 -20.74
CA ALA A 91 -7.28 -3.07 -19.91
C ALA A 91 -7.68 -1.80 -19.14
N GLN A 92 -8.43 -0.89 -19.78
CA GLN A 92 -8.96 0.31 -19.11
C GLN A 92 -9.95 -0.07 -18.01
N TYR A 93 -10.82 -1.06 -18.27
CA TYR A 93 -11.74 -1.59 -17.27
C TYR A 93 -11.02 -2.22 -16.08
N ASP A 94 -9.99 -3.05 -16.34
CA ASP A 94 -9.19 -3.65 -15.27
C ASP A 94 -8.54 -2.59 -14.37
N ILE A 95 -7.95 -1.54 -14.96
CA ILE A 95 -7.28 -0.47 -14.21
C ILE A 95 -8.28 0.34 -13.39
N ASP A 96 -9.46 0.63 -13.94
CA ASP A 96 -10.53 1.36 -13.26
C ASP A 96 -11.12 0.57 -12.08
N GLN A 97 -11.45 -0.70 -12.29
CA GLN A 97 -11.95 -1.57 -11.23
C GLN A 97 -10.91 -1.80 -10.14
N TRP A 98 -9.65 -1.94 -10.54
CA TRP A 98 -8.55 -2.07 -9.58
C TRP A 98 -8.32 -0.82 -8.76
N ASN A 99 -8.31 0.37 -9.38
CA ASN A 99 -8.19 1.64 -8.64
C ASN A 99 -9.41 1.89 -7.74
N THR A 100 -10.61 1.52 -8.17
CA THR A 100 -11.80 1.55 -7.33
C THR A 100 -11.65 0.63 -6.10
N THR A 101 -11.12 -0.57 -6.31
CA THR A 101 -10.87 -1.53 -5.23
C THR A 101 -9.76 -1.04 -4.30
N LEU A 102 -8.70 -0.42 -4.82
CA LEU A 102 -7.64 0.20 -4.03
C LEU A 102 -8.21 1.31 -3.14
N ALA A 103 -8.96 2.25 -3.70
CA ALA A 103 -9.56 3.36 -2.96
C ALA A 103 -10.58 2.88 -1.91
N ALA A 104 -11.23 1.73 -2.13
CA ALA A 104 -12.18 1.15 -1.17
C ALA A 104 -11.50 0.43 0.01
N ASN A 105 -10.30 -0.13 -0.19
CA ASN A 105 -9.60 -0.93 0.83
C ASN A 105 -8.44 -0.19 1.49
N LEU A 106 -7.88 0.82 0.82
CA LEU A 106 -6.75 1.61 1.26
C LEU A 106 -7.14 3.09 1.18
N VAL A 107 -6.85 3.83 2.25
CA VAL A 107 -7.14 5.27 2.32
C VAL A 107 -6.27 5.99 1.29
N ASN A 108 -6.88 6.77 0.41
CA ASN A 108 -6.23 7.37 -0.76
C ASN A 108 -5.43 6.34 -1.58
N GLY A 109 -5.96 5.12 -1.69
CA GLY A 109 -5.37 4.05 -2.48
C GLY A 109 -5.32 4.40 -3.96
N GLN A 110 -4.12 4.42 -4.53
CA GLN A 110 -3.88 4.70 -5.95
C GLN A 110 -2.95 3.66 -6.54
N GLY A 111 -3.18 3.30 -7.79
CA GLY A 111 -2.40 2.30 -8.50
C GLY A 111 -2.06 2.73 -9.92
N VAL A 112 -0.80 2.57 -10.30
CA VAL A 112 -0.32 2.78 -11.66
C VAL A 112 0.47 1.56 -12.11
N VAL A 113 0.23 1.15 -13.35
CA VAL A 113 1.06 0.19 -14.06
C VAL A 113 1.80 0.97 -15.12
N CYS A 114 3.12 0.83 -15.20
CA CYS A 114 3.87 1.47 -16.27
C CYS A 114 5.22 0.84 -16.55
N LEU A 115 5.78 1.18 -17.71
CA LEU A 115 7.19 0.99 -18.00
C LEU A 115 8.04 1.88 -17.09
N ASP A 116 8.93 1.24 -16.34
CA ASP A 116 9.77 1.91 -15.37
C ASP A 116 11.06 1.11 -15.05
N ASN A 117 12.22 1.73 -15.27
CA ASN A 117 13.54 1.23 -14.93
C ASN A 117 14.05 1.68 -13.55
N THR A 118 13.33 2.60 -12.90
CA THR A 118 13.53 3.03 -11.51
C THR A 118 12.34 2.67 -10.61
N PRO A 119 11.98 1.37 -10.43
CA PRO A 119 10.75 0.94 -9.74
C PRO A 119 10.48 1.60 -8.38
N ASN A 120 11.53 1.97 -7.64
CA ASN A 120 11.46 2.52 -6.30
C ASN A 120 11.40 4.06 -6.27
N ASP A 121 11.03 4.72 -7.35
CA ASP A 121 10.72 6.15 -7.38
C ASP A 121 9.20 6.40 -7.30
N GLY A 122 8.81 7.65 -7.55
CA GLY A 122 7.45 8.11 -7.48
C GLY A 122 7.02 8.44 -6.04
N ILE A 123 7.14 9.72 -5.72
CA ILE A 123 6.86 10.31 -4.40
C ILE A 123 5.84 11.44 -4.57
N ASP A 124 5.04 11.68 -3.54
CA ASP A 124 4.21 12.88 -3.44
C ASP A 124 5.13 14.07 -3.17
N SER A 125 5.42 14.82 -4.25
CA SER A 125 6.26 16.01 -4.19
C SER A 125 5.44 17.23 -3.77
N SER A 126 4.12 17.13 -3.87
CA SER A 126 3.14 18.19 -3.62
C SER A 126 2.69 18.25 -2.16
N GLY A 127 2.81 17.14 -1.42
CA GLY A 127 2.36 16.98 -0.05
C GLY A 127 0.83 16.96 0.10
N ASP A 128 0.10 16.74 -0.99
CA ASP A 128 -1.38 16.75 -1.00
C ASP A 128 -1.98 15.37 -0.71
N GLY A 129 -1.13 14.35 -0.57
CA GLY A 129 -1.53 13.01 -0.24
C GLY A 129 -1.95 12.17 -1.44
N PHE A 130 -1.75 12.66 -2.66
CA PHE A 130 -2.03 11.96 -3.91
C PHE A 130 -0.78 11.89 -4.80
N ILE A 131 -0.75 10.89 -5.66
CA ILE A 131 0.28 10.72 -6.70
C ILE A 131 -0.35 11.08 -8.04
N SER A 132 0.07 12.20 -8.61
CA SER A 132 -0.27 12.57 -9.99
C SER A 132 0.42 11.66 -11.01
N SER A 133 -0.04 11.71 -12.27
CA SER A 133 0.58 10.95 -13.37
C SER A 133 2.06 11.27 -13.59
N THR A 134 2.49 12.48 -13.24
CA THR A 134 3.91 12.90 -13.28
C THR A 134 4.68 12.44 -12.05
N GLU A 135 4.05 12.45 -10.87
CA GLU A 135 4.66 11.98 -9.63
C GLU A 135 4.76 10.46 -9.56
N ALA A 136 3.99 9.71 -10.35
CA ALA A 136 4.14 8.27 -10.49
C ALA A 136 5.51 7.87 -11.05
N ALA A 137 6.25 8.82 -11.66
CA ALA A 137 7.59 8.65 -12.21
C ALA A 137 7.71 7.44 -13.16
N CYS A 138 6.74 7.31 -14.06
CA CYS A 138 6.83 6.37 -15.18
C CYS A 138 7.83 6.93 -16.18
N ASP A 139 9.00 6.30 -16.28
CA ASP A 139 10.11 6.81 -17.09
C ASP A 139 9.89 6.59 -18.60
N GLY A 140 8.99 5.68 -18.98
CA GLY A 140 8.66 5.35 -20.36
C GLY A 140 9.85 4.81 -21.17
N VAL A 141 10.94 4.38 -20.53
CA VAL A 141 12.14 3.90 -21.21
C VAL A 141 12.30 2.40 -21.08
N THR A 142 12.42 1.76 -22.24
CA THR A 142 12.92 0.39 -22.32
C THR A 142 14.38 0.41 -21.90
N SER A 143 14.73 -0.24 -20.79
CA SER A 143 16.12 -0.29 -20.32
C SER A 143 16.97 -1.04 -21.34
N ALA A 144 18.04 -0.41 -21.83
CA ALA A 144 18.97 -1.06 -22.77
C ALA A 144 19.64 -2.32 -22.18
N THR A 145 19.60 -2.47 -20.85
CA THR A 145 20.20 -3.59 -20.10
C THR A 145 19.15 -4.56 -19.54
N MET A 146 17.94 -4.09 -19.22
CA MET A 146 16.89 -4.88 -18.56
C MET A 146 15.65 -5.14 -19.43
N GLY A 147 15.61 -4.59 -20.65
CA GLY A 147 14.45 -4.67 -21.53
C GLY A 147 13.25 -3.85 -21.02
N ASN A 148 12.05 -4.25 -21.41
CA ASN A 148 10.80 -3.64 -20.95
C ASN A 148 10.51 -4.12 -19.53
N LEU A 149 10.88 -3.32 -18.53
CA LEU A 149 10.52 -3.56 -17.14
C LEU A 149 9.18 -2.90 -16.86
N TYR A 150 8.14 -3.70 -16.66
CA TYR A 150 6.86 -3.20 -16.19
C TYR A 150 6.80 -3.27 -14.69
N VAL A 151 6.19 -2.25 -14.10
CA VAL A 151 6.09 -2.10 -12.66
C VAL A 151 4.66 -1.82 -12.29
N VAL A 152 4.15 -2.54 -11.30
CA VAL A 152 2.92 -2.20 -10.61
C VAL A 152 3.31 -1.40 -9.36
N LYS A 153 2.88 -0.14 -9.31
CA LYS A 153 3.07 0.75 -8.17
C LYS A 153 1.73 1.01 -7.51
N ILE A 154 1.71 0.91 -6.18
CA ILE A 154 0.55 1.22 -5.34
C ILE A 154 0.98 2.20 -4.27
N TRP A 155 0.16 3.22 -4.04
CA TRP A 155 0.31 4.18 -2.96
C TRP A 155 -0.95 4.21 -2.10
N TRP A 156 -0.77 4.48 -0.81
CA TRP A 156 -1.87 4.70 0.13
C TRP A 156 -1.40 5.52 1.32
N GLN A 157 -2.34 6.02 2.11
CA GLN A 157 -2.05 6.66 3.39
C GLN A 157 -2.36 5.72 4.55
N ASP A 158 -1.47 5.73 5.55
CA ASP A 158 -1.74 5.11 6.84
C ASP A 158 -2.22 6.19 7.81
N GLU A 159 -3.52 6.26 8.06
CA GLU A 159 -4.14 7.24 8.97
C GLU A 159 -3.65 7.13 10.42
N ARG A 160 -3.04 6.00 10.80
CA ARG A 160 -2.49 5.80 12.15
C ARG A 160 -1.02 6.19 12.24
N ASP A 161 -0.39 6.52 11.12
CA ASP A 161 0.94 7.12 11.10
C ASP A 161 0.83 8.61 11.44
N PRO A 162 1.45 9.09 12.54
CA PRO A 162 1.43 10.50 12.90
C PRO A 162 2.09 11.42 11.87
N ALA A 163 2.91 10.88 10.96
CA ALA A 163 3.49 11.65 9.85
C ALA A 163 2.54 11.78 8.66
N SER A 164 1.42 11.04 8.62
CA SER A 164 0.49 10.93 7.48
C SER A 164 1.19 10.72 6.13
N ALA A 165 2.38 10.09 6.15
CA ALA A 165 3.20 9.94 4.95
C ALA A 165 2.62 8.85 4.05
N ILE A 166 2.62 9.12 2.74
CA ILE A 166 2.24 8.11 1.75
C ILE A 166 3.16 6.89 1.87
N LYS A 167 2.53 5.73 1.92
CA LYS A 167 3.17 4.42 1.86
C LYS A 167 3.11 3.93 0.42
N ARG A 168 4.11 3.13 0.04
CA ARG A 168 4.25 2.62 -1.32
C ARG A 168 4.57 1.14 -1.32
N PHE A 169 3.99 0.42 -2.28
CA PHE A 169 4.34 -0.94 -2.62
C PHE A 169 4.60 -1.03 -4.12
N VAL A 170 5.66 -1.76 -4.48
CA VAL A 170 6.15 -1.83 -5.85
C VAL A 170 6.50 -3.28 -6.15
N ILE A 171 6.03 -3.80 -7.28
CA ILE A 171 6.51 -5.06 -7.83
C ILE A 171 6.88 -4.89 -9.31
N PRO A 172 8.15 -5.13 -9.69
CA PRO A 172 8.49 -5.33 -11.09
C PRO A 172 7.95 -6.68 -11.56
N PHE A 173 7.49 -6.73 -12.80
CA PHE A 173 7.06 -7.97 -13.43
C PHE A 173 7.40 -7.97 -14.92
N VAL A 174 7.52 -9.18 -15.46
CA VAL A 174 7.61 -9.45 -16.89
C VAL A 174 6.56 -10.50 -17.19
N PRO A 175 5.50 -10.19 -17.98
CA PRO A 175 4.38 -11.11 -18.21
C PRO A 175 4.63 -12.20 -19.25
#